data_AF-A0A940LU81-F1
#
_entry.id   AF-A0A940LU81-F1
#
_cell.length_a   1.000
_cell.length_b   1.000
_cell.length_c   1.000
_cell.angle_alpha   90.00
_cell.angle_beta   90.00
_cell.angle_gamma   90.00
#
_symmetry.space_group_name_H-M   'P 1'
#
loop_
_entity.id
_entity.type
_entity.pdbx_description
1 polymer ?
#
loop_
_entity_poly.entity_id
_entity_poly.type
_entity_poly.pdbx_seq_one_letter_code
_entity_poly.pdbx_strand_id
1 'polypeptide(L)'
;MPYSSAALAEESVLPFAPHELAPFDTRRLPLALRSARTARRLSLADIAAETRIGMRFLEAIEAARFGEFRSAIHAVGFARAFARAVGVDEQWAARAMREEIALCQAKPAR
;
A
#
# COMPACT_ATOMS: atom_id res chain seq x y z
N MET A 1 -15.07 45.74 6.59
CA MET A 1 -14.17 44.59 6.32
C MET A 1 -12.81 45.14 5.90
N PRO A 2 -11.67 44.50 6.24
CA PRO A 2 -11.55 43.10 6.64
C PRO A 2 -10.78 42.87 7.95
N TYR A 3 -11.15 41.79 8.64
CA TYR A 3 -10.39 41.26 9.77
C TYR A 3 -9.10 40.62 9.29
N SER A 4 -8.11 40.77 10.16
CA SER A 4 -6.75 40.26 10.15
C SER A 4 -6.48 38.98 9.35
N SER A 5 -5.47 39.15 8.50
CA SER A 5 -4.47 38.17 8.08
C SER A 5 -4.22 37.02 9.07
N ALA A 6 -4.39 35.82 8.52
CA ALA A 6 -3.46 34.69 8.54
C ALA A 6 -3.03 34.06 9.88
N ALA A 7 -3.42 32.78 9.98
CA ALA A 7 -2.52 31.65 10.18
C ALA A 7 -1.75 31.57 11.51
N LEU A 8 -2.33 30.80 12.43
CA LEU A 8 -1.67 29.91 13.39
C LEU A 8 -2.73 28.85 13.79
N ALA A 9 -2.49 27.57 14.03
CA ALA A 9 -1.41 26.62 13.84
C ALA A 9 -2.01 25.33 14.44
N GLU A 10 -1.88 24.14 13.83
CA GLU A 10 -1.85 22.89 14.60
C GLU A 10 -1.41 21.68 13.75
N GLU A 11 -0.57 20.86 14.36
CA GLU A 11 -0.01 19.56 13.96
C GLU A 11 0.99 19.49 12.77
N SER A 12 2.26 19.74 13.09
CA SER A 12 3.42 19.28 12.32
C SER A 12 3.68 17.78 12.56
N VAL A 13 3.20 16.87 11.71
CA VAL A 13 3.67 15.45 11.60
C VAL A 13 3.23 14.93 10.22
N LEU A 14 4.00 14.79 9.13
CA LEU A 14 5.42 14.43 8.93
C LEU A 14 5.98 15.07 7.63
N PRO A 15 7.29 15.35 7.56
CA PRO A 15 7.99 15.63 6.31
C PRO A 15 8.13 14.32 5.50
N PHE A 16 7.55 14.25 4.32
CA PHE A 16 7.79 13.14 3.39
C PHE A 16 9.25 13.19 2.89
N ALA A 17 10.18 12.63 3.65
CA ALA A 17 11.49 12.24 3.13
C ALA A 17 11.28 11.04 2.19
N PRO A 18 11.58 11.13 0.88
CA PRO A 18 11.17 10.11 -0.08
C PRO A 18 11.94 8.77 -0.05
N HIS A 19 12.86 8.49 0.88
CA HIS A 19 13.75 7.33 0.70
C HIS A 19 14.44 6.73 1.93
N GLU A 20 14.11 7.13 3.16
CA GLU A 20 14.80 6.61 4.38
C GLU A 20 14.04 5.49 5.10
N LEU A 21 13.16 4.79 4.40
CA LEU A 21 12.44 3.70 5.01
C LEU A 21 13.39 2.51 5.20
N ALA A 22 13.46 2.06 6.45
CA ALA A 22 14.16 0.87 6.96
C ALA A 22 14.20 -0.29 5.96
N PRO A 23 15.18 -1.22 6.06
CA PRO A 23 15.28 -2.37 5.17
C PRO A 23 14.07 -3.30 5.39
N PHE A 24 12.95 -2.95 4.77
CA PHE A 24 11.84 -3.86 4.61
C PHE A 24 12.35 -4.99 3.74
N ASP A 25 11.89 -6.20 3.99
CA ASP A 25 12.24 -7.33 3.14
C ASP A 25 11.54 -7.14 1.79
N THR A 26 12.15 -6.34 0.91
CA THR A 26 11.69 -5.92 -0.43
C THR A 26 11.60 -7.09 -1.42
N ARG A 27 11.73 -8.32 -0.91
CA ARG A 27 11.56 -9.56 -1.65
C ARG A 27 10.13 -10.06 -1.62
N ARG A 28 9.28 -9.58 -0.70
CA ARG A 28 7.88 -10.01 -0.57
C ARG A 28 6.93 -8.83 -0.41
N LEU A 29 6.01 -8.68 -1.38
CA LEU A 29 5.01 -7.62 -1.39
C LEU A 29 4.20 -7.53 -0.07
N PRO A 30 3.65 -8.63 0.47
CA PRO A 30 2.84 -8.58 1.70
C PRO A 30 3.60 -8.01 2.90
N LEU A 31 4.86 -8.44 3.05
CA LEU A 31 5.68 -8.08 4.20
C LEU A 31 6.14 -6.62 4.13
N ALA A 32 6.52 -6.14 2.94
CA ALA A 32 6.88 -4.76 2.72
C ALA A 32 5.71 -3.81 3.04
N LEU A 33 4.50 -4.12 2.54
CA LEU A 33 3.31 -3.29 2.78
C LEU A 33 2.88 -3.29 4.24
N ARG A 34 2.89 -4.46 4.90
CA ARG A 34 2.58 -4.56 6.33
C ARG A 34 3.59 -3.80 7.20
N SER A 35 4.88 -3.91 6.87
CA SER A 35 5.94 -3.23 7.60
C SER A 35 5.83 -1.71 7.46
N ALA A 36 5.59 -1.22 6.24
CA ALA A 36 5.40 0.20 5.97
C ALA A 36 4.14 0.74 6.68
N ARG A 37 3.03 -0.01 6.67
CA ARG A 37 1.82 0.33 7.42
C ARG A 37 2.08 0.43 8.93
N THR A 38 2.78 -0.56 9.49
CA THR A 38 3.08 -0.61 10.93
C THR A 38 4.03 0.50 11.34
N ALA A 39 5.04 0.81 10.52
CA ALA A 39 5.96 1.93 10.74
C ALA A 39 5.24 3.28 10.80
N ARG A 40 4.16 3.42 10.02
CA ARG A 40 3.30 4.61 10.01
C ARG A 40 2.15 4.58 11.02
N ARG A 41 2.02 3.51 11.81
CA ARG A 41 0.91 3.28 12.77
C ARG A 41 -0.49 3.38 12.14
N LEU A 42 -0.60 3.04 10.85
CA LEU A 42 -1.88 3.07 10.14
C LEU A 42 -2.62 1.74 10.32
N SER A 43 -3.94 1.80 10.46
CA SER A 43 -4.80 0.62 10.40
C SER A 43 -5.18 0.30 8.94
N LEU A 44 -5.66 -0.93 8.70
CA LEU A 44 -6.21 -1.27 7.38
C LEU A 44 -7.47 -0.46 7.05
N ALA A 45 -8.22 -0.01 8.07
CA ALA A 45 -9.38 0.85 7.90
C ALA A 45 -8.98 2.25 7.43
N ASP A 46 -7.86 2.80 7.92
CA ASP A 46 -7.36 4.11 7.49
C ASP A 46 -6.94 4.07 6.02
N ILE A 47 -6.21 3.02 5.61
CA ILE A 47 -5.84 2.81 4.21
C ILE A 47 -7.09 2.60 3.34
N ALA A 48 -8.08 1.86 3.82
CA ALA A 48 -9.34 1.66 3.10
C ALA A 48 -10.10 2.97 2.89
N ALA A 49 -10.15 3.83 3.91
CA ALA A 49 -10.78 5.15 3.84
C ALA A 49 -10.05 6.07 2.85
N GLU A 50 -8.71 6.07 2.86
CA GLU A 50 -7.90 6.91 1.98
C GLU A 50 -7.93 6.43 0.51
N THR A 51 -7.78 5.13 0.29
CA THR A 51 -7.66 4.54 -1.06
C THR A 51 -9.01 4.18 -1.68
N ARG A 52 -10.09 4.16 -0.89
CA ARG A 52 -11.42 3.61 -1.25
C ARG A 52 -11.40 2.14 -1.66
N ILE A 53 -10.38 1.41 -1.23
CA ILE A 53 -10.27 -0.04 -1.46
C ILE A 53 -10.94 -0.74 -0.28
N GLY A 54 -11.80 -1.72 -0.57
CA GLY A 54 -12.43 -2.51 0.48
C GLY A 54 -11.39 -3.23 1.34
N MET A 55 -11.52 -3.16 2.67
CA MET A 55 -10.58 -3.74 3.64
C MET A 55 -10.22 -5.19 3.33
N ARG A 56 -11.20 -5.99 2.87
CA ARG A 56 -11.00 -7.39 2.46
C ARG A 56 -9.86 -7.56 1.45
N PHE A 57 -9.71 -6.65 0.49
CA PHE A 57 -8.64 -6.73 -0.50
C PHE A 57 -7.28 -6.34 0.07
N LEU A 58 -7.25 -5.36 0.99
CA LEU A 58 -6.03 -4.97 1.69
C LEU A 58 -5.54 -6.10 2.60
N GLU A 59 -6.46 -6.75 3.31
CA GLU A 59 -6.20 -7.96 4.10
C GLU A 59 -5.69 -9.12 3.22
N ALA A 60 -6.31 -9.33 2.05
CA ALA A 60 -5.86 -10.37 1.12
C ALA A 60 -4.42 -10.13 0.64
N ILE A 61 -4.03 -8.87 0.43
CA ILE A 61 -2.65 -8.50 0.07
C ILE A 61 -1.69 -8.79 1.23
N GLU A 62 -2.00 -8.37 2.46
CA GLU A 62 -1.14 -8.64 3.63
C GLU A 62 -1.07 -10.14 3.99
N ALA A 63 -2.14 -10.89 3.71
CA ALA A 63 -2.22 -12.32 3.96
C ALA A 63 -1.67 -13.18 2.80
N ALA A 64 -1.09 -12.56 1.76
CA ALA A 64 -0.61 -13.23 0.55
C ALA A 64 -1.67 -14.09 -0.16
N ARG A 65 -2.96 -13.75 -0.01
CA ARG A 65 -4.10 -14.46 -0.61
C ARG A 65 -4.41 -13.92 -2.01
N PHE A 66 -3.41 -13.97 -2.89
CA PHE A 66 -3.53 -13.39 -4.23
C PHE A 66 -4.53 -14.14 -5.13
N GLY A 67 -4.88 -15.39 -4.78
CA GLY A 67 -5.91 -16.16 -5.46
C GLY A 67 -7.34 -15.62 -5.27
N GLU A 68 -7.58 -14.69 -4.34
CA GLU A 68 -8.88 -13.99 -4.24
C GLU A 68 -9.09 -12.96 -5.36
N PHE A 69 -8.02 -12.52 -6.00
CA PHE A 69 -8.10 -11.57 -7.10
C PHE A 69 -8.46 -12.28 -8.41
N ARG A 70 -9.69 -12.03 -8.89
CA ARG A 70 -10.16 -12.49 -10.21
C ARG A 70 -9.54 -11.72 -11.38
N SER A 71 -9.04 -10.51 -11.12
CA SER A 71 -8.48 -9.61 -12.13
C SER A 71 -7.11 -9.11 -11.69
N ALA A 72 -6.07 -9.47 -12.45
CA ALA A 72 -4.71 -9.00 -12.22
C ALA A 72 -4.61 -7.47 -12.35
N ILE A 73 -5.39 -6.88 -13.26
CA ILE A 73 -5.43 -5.43 -13.48
C ILE A 73 -5.87 -4.72 -12.19
N HIS A 74 -6.92 -5.22 -11.55
CA HIS A 74 -7.47 -4.61 -10.34
C HIS A 74 -6.51 -4.78 -9.16
N ALA A 75 -5.95 -5.98 -9.01
CA ALA A 75 -4.98 -6.30 -7.97
C ALA A 75 -3.75 -5.39 -8.04
N VAL A 76 -3.21 -5.15 -9.24
CA VAL A 76 -2.09 -4.22 -9.47
C VAL A 76 -2.47 -2.78 -9.11
N GLY A 77 -3.67 -2.33 -9.49
CA GLY A 77 -4.18 -1.01 -9.11
C GLY A 77 -4.28 -0.85 -7.59
N PHE A 78 -4.76 -1.88 -6.89
CA PHE A 78 -4.87 -1.86 -5.44
C PHE A 78 -3.50 -1.85 -4.75
N ALA A 79 -2.54 -2.63 -5.25
CA ALA A 79 -1.17 -2.62 -4.73
C ALA A 79 -0.50 -1.26 -4.88
N ARG A 80 -0.70 -0.56 -6.00
CA ARG A 80 -0.20 0.81 -6.21
C ARG A 80 -0.79 1.81 -5.25
N ALA A 81 -2.10 1.81 -5.09
CA ALA A 81 -2.79 2.72 -4.19
C ALA A 81 -2.39 2.47 -2.72
N PHE A 82 -2.25 1.21 -2.31
CA PHE A 82 -1.73 0.84 -0.99
C PHE A 82 -0.31 1.39 -0.83
N ALA A 83 0.59 1.09 -1.77
CA ALA A 83 1.98 1.52 -1.73
C ALA A 83 2.09 3.05 -1.57
N ARG A 84 1.30 3.80 -2.34
CA ARG A 84 1.22 5.26 -2.23
C ARG A 84 0.80 5.72 -0.82
N ALA A 85 -0.23 5.11 -0.24
CA ALA A 85 -0.71 5.44 1.10
C ALA A 85 0.34 5.16 2.20
N VAL A 86 1.15 4.11 2.03
CA VAL A 86 2.20 3.74 3.00
C VAL A 86 3.60 4.28 2.66
N GLY A 87 3.75 4.99 1.54
CA GLY A 87 5.03 5.57 1.11
C GLY A 87 6.02 4.55 0.51
N VAL A 88 5.54 3.42 0.03
CA VAL A 88 6.33 2.43 -0.74
C VAL A 88 6.28 2.79 -2.23
N ASP A 89 7.34 2.49 -2.97
CA ASP A 89 7.39 2.74 -4.41
C ASP A 89 6.27 2.00 -5.16
N GLU A 90 5.46 2.77 -5.89
CA GLU A 90 4.30 2.25 -6.62
C GLU A 90 4.70 1.29 -7.75
N GLN A 91 5.82 1.57 -8.44
CA GLN A 91 6.25 0.78 -9.59
C GLN A 91 6.74 -0.60 -9.15
N TRP A 92 7.52 -0.63 -8.08
CA TRP A 92 7.95 -1.85 -7.40
C TRP A 92 6.73 -2.65 -6.94
N ALA A 93 5.78 -2.03 -6.23
CA ALA A 93 4.59 -2.72 -5.75
C ALA A 93 3.74 -3.30 -6.90
N ALA A 94 3.59 -2.55 -8.00
CA ALA A 94 2.88 -3.01 -9.20
C ALA A 94 3.58 -4.19 -9.89
N ARG A 95 4.92 -4.19 -9.92
CA ARG A 95 5.72 -5.28 -10.49
C ARG A 95 5.63 -6.52 -9.61
N ALA A 96 5.90 -6.38 -8.31
CA ALA A 96 5.84 -7.47 -7.35
C ALA A 96 4.44 -8.11 -7.31
N MET A 97 3.37 -7.30 -7.37
CA MET A 97 2.00 -7.84 -7.44
C MET A 97 1.75 -8.68 -8.69
N ARG A 98 2.28 -8.28 -9.86
CA ARG A 98 2.16 -9.09 -11.08
C ARG A 98 2.92 -10.40 -10.96
N GLU A 99 4.10 -10.38 -10.38
CA GLU A 99 4.91 -11.58 -10.15
C GLU A 99 4.22 -12.56 -9.20
N GLU A 100 3.71 -12.07 -8.07
CA GLU A 100 2.96 -12.87 -7.08
C GLU A 100 1.70 -13.50 -7.68
N ILE A 101 0.95 -12.74 -8.47
CA ILE A 101 -0.24 -13.24 -9.17
C ILE A 101 0.16 -14.28 -10.23
N ALA A 102 1.22 -14.04 -10.99
CA ALA A 102 1.72 -14.98 -11.98
C ALA A 102 2.18 -16.30 -11.32
N LEU A 103 2.86 -16.22 -10.17
CA LEU A 103 3.24 -17.38 -9.36
C LEU A 103 2.02 -18.15 -8.84
N CYS A 104 0.96 -17.45 -8.42
CA CYS A 104 -0.27 -18.07 -7.93
C CYS A 104 -1.13 -18.68 -9.07
N GLN A 105 -1.13 -18.07 -10.26
CA GLN A 105 -1.85 -18.53 -11.45
C GLN A 105 -1.08 -19.58 -12.26
N ALA A 106 0.23 -19.70 -12.04
CA ALA A 106 1.05 -20.81 -12.54
C ALA A 106 0.68 -22.11 -11.79
N LYS A 107 -0.54 -22.60 -12.01
CA LYS A 107 -0.93 -23.99 -11.71
C LYS A 107 -0.11 -24.91 -12.63
N PRO A 108 0.39 -26.05 -12.14
CA PRO A 108 1.39 -26.85 -12.85
C PRO A 108 0.83 -27.38 -14.17
N ALA A 109 1.70 -27.42 -15.18
CA ALA A 109 1.46 -28.17 -16.41
C ALA A 109 1.01 -29.58 -16.03
N ARG A 110 -0.17 -29.97 -16.53
CA ARG A 110 -0.65 -31.35 -16.47
C ARG A 110 0.15 -32.21 -17.43
#